data_AF-A0A7Y1YVD8-F1
#
_entry.id   AF-A0A7Y1YVD8-F1
#
_cell.length_a   1.000
_cell.length_b   1.000
_cell.length_c   1.000
_cell.angle_alpha   90.00
_cell.angle_beta   90.00
_cell.angle_gamma   90.00
#
_symmetry.space_group_name_H-M   'P 1'
#
loop_
_entity.id
_entity.type
_entity.pdbx_description
1 polymer ?
#
loop_
_entity_poly.entity_id
_entity_poly.type
_entity_poly.pdbx_seq_one_letter_code
_entity_poly.pdbx_strand_id
1 'polypeptide(L)'
;MGYDIYSAEPDIIAQFNSTVVWYYGTDGNTPPNQIDFVTVALHEICHGLGFASSAASDNTAVGTFIGRSFTIDDEKVLLPTNFDIKLENAGGTKVTAFPNYSLALLNVLRSGAVYFDGTKARAANGGNRVPLYAPDTYDQGSSISHLAESYNGSPHALMTYSLPAAESIHDLGAVTIGILEDLDWPINQNCFPTYLFVNKDYGGIQQGTILNPYQTLELAHDQSTNGSTIFFLSSGVHDETNNQVLNRKVLLRSANGGNTVIIR
;
A
#
# COMPACT_ATOMS: atom_id res chain seq x y z
N MET A 1 9.97 3.23 18.36
CA MET A 1 10.89 3.98 17.47
C MET A 1 12.01 3.02 17.09
N GLY A 2 12.24 2.82 15.80
CA GLY A 2 13.38 2.03 15.32
C GLY A 2 14.68 2.78 15.59
N TYR A 3 15.74 2.04 15.92
CA TYR A 3 17.10 2.56 16.03
C TYR A 3 17.90 1.93 14.91
N ASP A 4 18.64 2.75 14.15
CA ASP A 4 19.56 2.27 13.12
C ASP A 4 20.69 1.50 13.80
N ILE A 5 20.63 0.18 13.67
CA ILE A 5 21.59 -0.75 14.26
C ILE A 5 22.85 -0.92 13.39
N TYR A 6 22.85 -0.43 12.14
CA TYR A 6 23.95 -0.56 11.18
C TYR A 6 24.02 0.63 10.21
N SER A 7 24.56 1.76 10.66
CA SER A 7 24.60 3.02 9.89
C SER A 7 25.39 3.04 8.58
N ALA A 8 26.04 1.92 8.23
CA ALA A 8 26.74 1.73 6.96
C ALA A 8 25.97 0.85 5.97
N GLU A 9 24.87 0.22 6.39
CA GLU A 9 24.05 -0.66 5.56
C GLU A 9 22.71 0.01 5.22
N PRO A 10 22.23 -0.11 3.97
CA PRO A 10 20.92 0.39 3.61
C PRO A 10 19.82 -0.46 4.27
N ASP A 11 18.75 0.19 4.76
CA ASP A 11 17.58 -0.50 5.33
C ASP A 11 16.84 -1.37 4.30
N ILE A 12 16.87 -0.94 3.02
CA ILE A 12 16.21 -1.61 1.90
C ILE A 12 17.19 -1.71 0.74
N ILE A 13 17.35 -2.93 0.21
CA ILE A 13 18.06 -3.19 -1.04
C ILE A 13 17.03 -3.72 -2.04
N ALA A 14 16.79 -2.95 -3.10
CA ALA A 14 15.98 -3.37 -4.25
C ALA A 14 16.87 -3.45 -5.50
N GLN A 15 16.79 -4.56 -6.23
CA GLN A 15 17.61 -4.82 -7.42
C GLN A 15 16.71 -4.99 -8.63
N PHE A 16 16.91 -4.15 -9.64
CA PHE A 16 16.09 -4.15 -10.85
C PHE A 16 16.90 -4.68 -12.04
N ASN A 17 16.29 -5.56 -12.83
CA ASN A 17 16.95 -6.14 -14.00
C ASN A 17 17.15 -5.06 -15.09
N SER A 18 18.41 -4.81 -15.47
CA SER A 18 18.78 -3.84 -16.49
C SER A 18 18.39 -4.24 -17.92
N THR A 19 17.98 -5.49 -18.15
CA THR A 19 17.54 -5.98 -19.47
C THR A 19 16.06 -5.77 -19.73
N VAL A 20 15.28 -5.36 -18.73
CA VAL A 20 13.85 -5.04 -18.90
C VAL A 20 13.73 -3.69 -19.63
N VAL A 21 12.74 -3.59 -20.52
CA VAL A 21 12.42 -2.31 -21.19
C VAL A 21 11.57 -1.48 -20.22
N TRP A 22 12.22 -0.62 -19.45
CA TRP A 22 11.58 0.20 -18.44
C TRP A 22 10.92 1.45 -19.02
N TYR A 23 9.77 1.80 -18.47
CA TYR A 23 9.20 3.13 -18.53
C TYR A 23 9.55 3.88 -17.24
N TYR A 24 10.25 5.00 -17.37
CA TYR A 24 10.70 5.81 -16.22
C TYR A 24 9.83 7.05 -15.95
N GLY A 25 8.77 7.26 -16.74
CA GLY A 25 7.86 8.37 -16.51
C GLY A 25 7.04 8.17 -15.24
N THR A 26 6.64 9.27 -14.61
CA THR A 26 5.84 9.27 -13.37
C THR A 26 4.40 9.75 -13.62
N ASP A 27 3.96 9.72 -14.88
CA ASP A 27 2.66 10.26 -15.31
C ASP A 27 1.58 9.19 -15.52
N GLY A 28 1.96 7.90 -15.35
CA GLY A 28 1.10 6.74 -15.55
C GLY A 28 0.85 6.36 -17.01
N ASN A 29 1.57 6.92 -17.98
CA ASN A 29 1.39 6.66 -19.42
C ASN A 29 2.36 5.60 -19.96
N THR A 30 2.53 4.48 -19.26
CA THR A 30 3.43 3.39 -19.66
C THR A 30 3.02 2.77 -21.00
N PRO A 31 3.90 2.70 -22.00
CA PRO A 31 3.60 2.08 -23.29
C PRO A 31 3.36 0.54 -23.19
N PRO A 32 2.57 -0.07 -24.11
CA PRO A 32 2.25 -1.50 -24.11
C PRO A 32 3.41 -2.51 -24.12
N ASN A 33 4.64 -2.06 -24.35
CA ASN A 33 5.85 -2.89 -24.41
C ASN A 33 6.87 -2.52 -23.33
N GLN A 34 6.47 -1.74 -22.33
CA GLN A 34 7.33 -1.32 -21.23
C GLN A 34 6.72 -1.70 -19.89
N ILE A 35 7.59 -1.91 -18.91
CA ILE A 35 7.22 -2.09 -17.51
C ILE A 35 7.38 -0.76 -16.80
N ASP A 36 6.35 -0.33 -16.06
CA ASP A 36 6.40 0.90 -15.27
C ASP A 36 7.38 0.75 -14.10
N PHE A 37 8.48 1.49 -14.14
CA PHE A 37 9.54 1.38 -13.13
C PHE A 37 9.07 1.86 -11.75
N VAL A 38 8.24 2.90 -11.71
CA VAL A 38 7.73 3.46 -10.44
C VAL A 38 6.88 2.43 -9.71
N THR A 39 6.03 1.70 -10.43
CA THR A 39 5.18 0.63 -9.89
C THR A 39 6.03 -0.48 -9.28
N VAL A 40 7.02 -0.99 -10.02
CA VAL A 40 7.91 -2.04 -9.50
C VAL A 40 8.73 -1.51 -8.32
N ALA A 41 9.26 -0.28 -8.39
CA ALA A 41 10.01 0.29 -7.28
C ALA A 41 9.16 0.45 -6.01
N LEU A 42 7.91 0.91 -6.12
CA LEU A 42 6.98 1.01 -5.00
C LEU A 42 6.65 -0.36 -4.41
N HIS A 43 6.45 -1.36 -5.26
CA HIS A 43 6.23 -2.75 -4.87
C HIS A 43 7.40 -3.31 -4.04
N GLU A 44 8.63 -3.15 -4.54
CA GLU A 44 9.84 -3.59 -3.83
C GLU A 44 10.06 -2.82 -2.52
N ILE A 45 9.71 -1.53 -2.47
CA ILE A 45 9.75 -0.76 -1.22
C ILE A 45 8.78 -1.33 -0.20
N CYS A 46 7.56 -1.73 -0.59
CA CYS A 46 6.62 -2.37 0.33
C CYS A 46 7.15 -3.68 0.90
N HIS A 47 7.84 -4.49 0.09
CA HIS A 47 8.56 -5.67 0.61
C HIS A 47 9.67 -5.28 1.59
N GLY A 48 10.46 -4.25 1.28
CA GLY A 48 11.49 -3.71 2.16
C GLY A 48 10.94 -3.18 3.49
N LEU A 49 9.71 -2.68 3.50
CA LEU A 49 8.96 -2.29 4.70
C LEU A 49 8.33 -3.50 5.43
N GLY A 50 8.62 -4.73 5.01
CA GLY A 50 8.20 -5.94 5.72
C GLY A 50 6.83 -6.48 5.33
N PHE A 51 6.22 -6.00 4.23
CA PHE A 51 5.17 -6.77 3.56
C PHE A 51 5.80 -7.97 2.86
N ALA A 52 6.21 -8.96 3.64
CA ALA A 52 6.73 -10.23 3.14
C ALA A 52 6.61 -11.28 4.25
N SER A 53 6.17 -12.48 3.89
CA SER A 53 6.25 -13.61 4.80
C SER A 53 7.68 -14.17 4.82
N SER A 54 8.11 -14.65 5.97
CA SER A 54 9.35 -15.43 6.07
C SER A 54 9.15 -16.92 5.74
N ALA A 55 7.94 -17.30 5.32
CA ALA A 55 7.67 -18.66 4.90
C ALA A 55 8.53 -19.09 3.71
N ALA A 56 8.98 -20.33 3.74
CA ALA A 56 9.71 -20.95 2.66
C ALA A 56 9.25 -22.40 2.49
N SER A 57 9.28 -22.89 1.26
CA SER A 57 8.93 -24.26 0.93
C SER A 57 9.56 -24.69 -0.39
N ASP A 58 10.10 -25.91 -0.43
CA ASP A 58 10.46 -26.62 -1.67
C ASP A 58 9.28 -27.50 -2.18
N ASN A 59 8.06 -27.20 -1.73
CA ASN A 59 6.85 -28.00 -1.90
C ASN A 59 6.86 -29.38 -1.22
N THR A 60 7.83 -29.66 -0.34
CA THR A 60 7.86 -30.85 0.52
C THR A 60 7.65 -30.48 1.99
N ALA A 61 7.16 -31.42 2.80
CA ALA A 61 6.97 -31.19 4.22
C ALA A 61 8.28 -30.78 4.92
N VAL A 62 9.39 -31.46 4.60
CA VAL A 62 10.69 -31.26 5.25
C VAL A 62 11.35 -29.94 4.86
N GLY A 63 11.08 -29.42 3.66
CA GLY A 63 11.58 -28.11 3.24
C GLY A 63 10.69 -26.93 3.61
N THR A 64 9.58 -27.16 4.33
CA THR A 64 8.60 -26.11 4.64
C THR A 64 8.78 -25.54 6.05
N PHE A 65 8.95 -24.22 6.17
CA PHE A 65 9.00 -23.55 7.47
C PHE A 65 8.51 -22.10 7.39
N ILE A 66 8.25 -21.51 8.55
CA ILE A 66 8.03 -20.08 8.76
C ILE A 66 8.94 -19.58 9.88
N GLY A 67 9.51 -18.40 9.69
CA GLY A 67 10.41 -17.74 10.63
C GLY A 67 11.80 -17.49 10.04
N ARG A 68 12.48 -16.48 10.59
CA ARG A 68 13.89 -16.21 10.31
C ARG A 68 14.76 -16.98 11.31
N SER A 69 15.89 -17.50 10.84
CA SER A 69 16.83 -18.25 11.67
C SER A 69 17.69 -17.30 12.50
N PHE A 70 17.70 -17.53 13.82
CA PHE A 70 18.57 -16.87 14.79
C PHE A 70 19.36 -17.93 15.56
N THR A 71 20.53 -17.56 16.07
CA THR A 71 21.27 -18.39 17.02
C THR A 71 21.11 -17.80 18.40
N ILE A 72 20.55 -18.56 19.33
CA ILE A 72 20.35 -18.19 20.73
C ILE A 72 20.92 -19.35 21.55
N ASP A 73 21.89 -19.06 22.42
CA ASP A 73 22.54 -20.08 23.27
C ASP A 73 23.05 -21.31 22.50
N ASP A 74 23.73 -21.08 21.36
CA ASP A 74 24.23 -22.09 20.41
C ASP A 74 23.14 -22.96 19.73
N GLU A 75 21.86 -22.65 19.93
CA GLU A 75 20.74 -23.30 19.25
C GLU A 75 20.17 -22.43 18.13
N LYS A 76 19.86 -23.06 16.98
CA LYS A 76 19.15 -22.40 15.89
C LYS A 76 17.66 -22.38 16.18
N VAL A 77 17.09 -21.19 16.27
CA VAL A 77 15.65 -20.96 16.48
C VAL A 77 15.07 -20.25 15.27
N LEU A 78 13.86 -20.63 14.87
CA LEU A 78 13.07 -19.90 13.88
C LEU A 78 12.09 -18.99 14.60
N LEU A 79 12.18 -17.68 14.35
CA LEU A 79 11.26 -16.69 14.93
C LEU A 79 10.41 -16.06 13.82
N PRO A 80 9.08 -16.03 13.96
CA PRO A 80 8.21 -15.39 12.99
C PRO A 80 8.41 -13.87 12.98
N THR A 81 8.21 -13.25 11.82
CA THR A 81 8.20 -11.80 11.68
C THR A 81 6.87 -11.20 12.16
N ASN A 82 6.81 -9.86 12.29
CA ASN A 82 5.56 -9.15 12.56
C ASN A 82 4.48 -9.44 11.50
N PHE A 83 4.87 -9.68 10.25
CA PHE A 83 3.94 -10.09 9.20
C PHE A 83 3.41 -11.51 9.45
N ASP A 84 4.30 -12.46 9.74
CA ASP A 84 3.96 -13.88 9.91
C ASP A 84 2.98 -14.12 11.06
N ILE A 85 3.12 -13.40 12.18
CA ILE A 85 2.22 -13.56 13.34
C ILE A 85 0.79 -13.10 13.06
N LYS A 86 0.55 -12.35 11.97
CA LYS A 86 -0.78 -11.92 11.54
C LYS A 86 -1.43 -12.89 10.56
N LEU A 87 -0.72 -13.92 10.10
CA LEU A 87 -1.22 -14.86 9.11
C LEU A 87 -2.16 -15.90 9.73
N GLU A 88 -3.27 -16.17 9.05
CA GLU A 88 -4.27 -17.17 9.40
C GLU A 88 -4.66 -18.04 8.20
N ASN A 89 -5.04 -19.29 8.48
CA ASN A 89 -5.78 -20.10 7.51
C ASN A 89 -7.27 -19.70 7.47
N ALA A 90 -8.03 -20.31 6.56
CA ALA A 90 -9.48 -20.12 6.45
C ALA A 90 -10.23 -20.25 7.79
N GLY A 91 -9.83 -21.19 8.64
CA GLY A 91 -10.44 -21.46 9.94
C GLY A 91 -10.05 -20.49 11.06
N GLY A 92 -9.18 -19.51 10.80
CA GLY A 92 -8.71 -18.55 11.80
C GLY A 92 -7.60 -19.09 12.71
N THR A 93 -7.02 -20.24 12.37
CA THR A 93 -5.82 -20.73 13.06
C THR A 93 -4.60 -19.98 12.54
N LYS A 94 -3.76 -19.46 13.43
CA LYS A 94 -2.51 -18.80 13.06
C LYS A 94 -1.60 -19.75 12.29
N VAL A 95 -1.02 -19.29 11.19
CA VAL A 95 -0.08 -20.09 10.38
C VAL A 95 1.14 -20.50 11.21
N THR A 96 1.59 -19.65 12.13
CA THR A 96 2.69 -19.93 13.06
C THR A 96 2.37 -20.99 14.13
N ALA A 97 1.12 -21.44 14.25
CA ALA A 97 0.74 -22.54 15.14
C ALA A 97 0.96 -23.92 14.50
N PHE A 98 1.17 -23.98 13.19
CA PHE A 98 1.50 -25.23 12.51
C PHE A 98 3.00 -25.54 12.66
N PRO A 99 3.38 -26.78 13.02
CA PRO A 99 4.78 -27.11 13.19
C PRO A 99 5.58 -26.88 11.91
N ASN A 100 6.76 -26.29 12.05
CA ASN A 100 7.75 -26.26 10.97
C ASN A 100 8.11 -27.69 10.54
N TYR A 101 8.52 -27.81 9.28
CA TYR A 101 8.93 -29.07 8.64
C TYR A 101 7.82 -30.13 8.62
N SER A 102 6.56 -29.70 8.44
CA SER A 102 5.39 -30.57 8.51
C SER A 102 4.50 -30.47 7.28
N LEU A 103 3.78 -31.58 7.01
CA LEU A 103 2.74 -31.63 5.97
C LEU A 103 1.58 -30.68 6.30
N ALA A 104 1.30 -30.46 7.59
CA ALA A 104 0.22 -29.56 8.01
C ALA A 104 0.51 -28.11 7.62
N LEU A 105 1.73 -27.62 7.86
CA LEU A 105 2.15 -26.29 7.42
C LEU A 105 2.14 -26.19 5.89
N LEU A 106 2.72 -27.18 5.19
CA LEU A 106 2.72 -27.23 3.72
C LEU A 106 1.30 -27.11 3.14
N ASN A 107 0.34 -27.84 3.69
CA ASN A 107 -1.06 -27.80 3.23
C ASN A 107 -1.69 -26.43 3.44
N VAL A 108 -1.36 -25.72 4.53
CA VAL A 108 -1.86 -24.36 4.77
C VAL A 108 -1.27 -23.38 3.76
N LEU A 109 0.04 -23.43 3.53
CA LEU A 109 0.72 -22.50 2.62
C LEU A 109 0.26 -22.65 1.15
N ARG A 110 -0.30 -23.81 0.80
CA ARG A 110 -0.79 -24.16 -0.55
C ARG A 110 -2.31 -24.26 -0.64
N SER A 111 -3.03 -23.69 0.32
CA SER A 111 -4.47 -23.94 0.48
C SER A 111 -5.39 -23.10 -0.41
N GLY A 112 -4.86 -22.08 -1.09
CA GLY A 112 -5.68 -21.01 -1.70
C GLY A 112 -6.34 -20.07 -0.69
N ALA A 113 -6.16 -20.30 0.62
CA ALA A 113 -6.93 -19.64 1.67
C ALA A 113 -6.09 -19.27 2.90
N VAL A 114 -5.05 -18.46 2.65
CA VAL A 114 -4.25 -17.79 3.68
C VAL A 114 -4.61 -16.31 3.70
N TYR A 115 -4.72 -15.75 4.90
CA TYR A 115 -5.16 -14.38 5.11
C TYR A 115 -4.23 -13.63 6.06
N PHE A 116 -4.05 -12.34 5.80
CA PHE A 116 -3.49 -11.40 6.78
C PHE A 116 -4.61 -10.83 7.65
N ASP A 117 -4.49 -11.00 8.97
CA ASP A 117 -5.48 -10.56 9.97
C ASP A 117 -4.94 -9.43 10.86
N GLY A 118 -4.80 -8.26 10.26
CA GLY A 118 -4.51 -7.00 10.94
C GLY A 118 -5.75 -6.13 11.14
N THR A 119 -5.78 -5.31 12.19
CA THR A 119 -6.96 -4.48 12.50
C THR A 119 -7.20 -3.38 11.46
N LYS A 120 -6.12 -2.76 10.96
CA LYS A 120 -6.15 -1.69 9.97
C LYS A 120 -6.39 -2.25 8.58
N ALA A 121 -5.67 -3.32 8.23
CA ALA A 121 -5.87 -4.06 6.98
C ALA A 121 -7.31 -4.57 6.83
N ARG A 122 -7.90 -5.14 7.89
CA ARG A 122 -9.32 -5.54 7.88
C ARG A 122 -10.26 -4.38 7.64
N ALA A 123 -10.04 -3.26 8.34
CA ALA A 123 -10.88 -2.08 8.16
C ALA A 123 -10.83 -1.56 6.72
N ALA A 124 -9.64 -1.52 6.12
CA ALA A 124 -9.44 -1.16 4.72
C ALA A 124 -10.08 -2.16 3.74
N ASN A 125 -10.18 -3.43 4.13
CA ASN A 125 -10.78 -4.50 3.32
C ASN A 125 -12.26 -4.76 3.65
N GLY A 126 -13.00 -3.71 4.04
CA GLY A 126 -14.44 -3.81 4.29
C GLY A 126 -14.83 -4.67 5.50
N GLY A 127 -13.94 -4.76 6.50
CA GLY A 127 -14.12 -5.55 7.71
C GLY A 127 -13.68 -7.02 7.59
N ASN A 128 -13.22 -7.45 6.41
CA ASN A 128 -12.81 -8.83 6.16
C ASN A 128 -11.29 -9.01 6.23
N ARG A 129 -10.83 -10.20 6.61
CA ARG A 129 -9.41 -10.58 6.54
C ARG A 129 -8.90 -10.46 5.10
N VAL A 130 -7.64 -10.06 4.93
CA VAL A 130 -7.08 -9.80 3.59
C VAL A 130 -6.58 -11.11 2.98
N PRO A 131 -7.16 -11.60 1.88
CA PRO A 131 -6.66 -12.81 1.21
C PRO A 131 -5.31 -12.56 0.55
N LEU A 132 -4.40 -13.51 0.71
CA LEU A 132 -3.06 -13.49 0.13
C LEU A 132 -2.95 -14.49 -1.02
N TYR A 133 -1.95 -14.29 -1.87
CA TYR A 133 -1.60 -15.22 -2.93
C TYR A 133 -1.05 -16.52 -2.34
N ALA A 134 -1.87 -17.58 -2.31
CA ALA A 134 -1.52 -18.89 -1.75
C ALA A 134 -1.82 -20.02 -2.75
N PRO A 135 -1.12 -20.07 -3.90
CA PRO A 135 -1.38 -21.05 -4.96
C PRO A 135 -1.20 -22.51 -4.51
N ASP A 136 -1.79 -23.45 -5.26
CA ASP A 136 -1.68 -24.90 -5.01
C ASP A 136 -0.25 -25.43 -5.09
N THR A 137 0.68 -24.69 -5.68
CA THR A 137 2.13 -24.94 -5.67
C THR A 137 2.80 -23.73 -5.07
N TYR A 138 3.53 -23.91 -3.98
CA TYR A 138 4.24 -22.82 -3.32
C TYR A 138 5.32 -22.27 -4.25
N ASP A 139 5.26 -20.97 -4.49
CA ASP A 139 6.24 -20.24 -5.30
C ASP A 139 7.12 -19.39 -4.37
N GLN A 140 8.39 -19.77 -4.30
CA GLN A 140 9.33 -19.17 -3.36
C GLN A 140 9.59 -17.71 -3.73
N GLY A 141 9.27 -16.80 -2.80
CA GLY A 141 9.38 -15.36 -3.02
C GLY A 141 8.07 -14.70 -3.42
N SER A 142 7.06 -15.47 -3.85
CA SER A 142 5.75 -14.93 -4.22
C SER A 142 4.64 -15.36 -3.27
N SER A 143 4.54 -16.64 -2.95
CA SER A 143 3.47 -17.16 -2.08
C SER A 143 3.47 -16.44 -0.72
N ILE A 144 2.28 -15.97 -0.32
CA ILE A 144 1.96 -15.39 0.98
C ILE A 144 2.67 -14.05 1.25
N SER A 145 3.48 -13.57 0.30
CA SER A 145 4.07 -12.23 0.33
C SER A 145 3.35 -11.23 -0.57
N HIS A 146 2.28 -11.67 -1.24
CA HIS A 146 1.46 -10.86 -2.14
C HIS A 146 -0.01 -10.94 -1.78
N LEU A 147 -0.75 -9.90 -2.16
CA LEU A 147 -2.21 -9.91 -2.17
C LEU A 147 -2.73 -10.95 -3.17
N ALA A 148 -3.90 -11.51 -2.88
CA ALA A 148 -4.56 -12.45 -3.78
C ALA A 148 -4.89 -11.82 -5.15
N GLU A 149 -4.93 -12.64 -6.19
CA GLU A 149 -5.25 -12.18 -7.56
C GLU A 149 -6.64 -11.55 -7.70
N SER A 150 -7.53 -11.73 -6.73
CA SER A 150 -8.82 -11.02 -6.66
C SER A 150 -8.69 -9.50 -6.61
N TYR A 151 -7.50 -8.98 -6.28
CA TYR A 151 -7.22 -7.55 -6.29
C TYR A 151 -6.70 -7.03 -7.64
N ASN A 152 -6.44 -7.90 -8.63
CA ASN A 152 -6.01 -7.46 -9.97
C ASN A 152 -7.04 -6.51 -10.59
N GLY A 153 -6.57 -5.40 -11.17
CA GLY A 153 -7.43 -4.35 -11.73
C GLY A 153 -8.22 -3.53 -10.71
N SER A 154 -7.95 -3.69 -9.41
CA SER A 154 -8.53 -2.88 -8.34
C SER A 154 -7.56 -1.78 -7.89
N PRO A 155 -8.03 -0.77 -7.13
CA PRO A 155 -7.16 0.21 -6.46
C PRO A 155 -6.19 -0.38 -5.42
N HIS A 156 -6.20 -1.70 -5.19
CA HIS A 156 -5.29 -2.39 -4.26
C HIS A 156 -4.35 -3.36 -4.99
N ALA A 157 -4.23 -3.23 -6.32
CA ALA A 157 -3.47 -4.16 -7.14
C ALA A 157 -1.94 -4.06 -6.97
N LEU A 158 -1.40 -2.99 -6.35
CA LEU A 158 0.06 -2.79 -6.30
C LEU A 158 0.83 -4.01 -5.78
N MET A 159 0.32 -4.65 -4.73
CA MET A 159 0.99 -5.79 -4.08
C MET A 159 0.47 -7.15 -4.55
N THR A 160 -0.18 -7.25 -5.70
CA THR A 160 -0.42 -8.57 -6.33
C THR A 160 0.87 -9.06 -7.00
N TYR A 161 1.02 -10.39 -7.16
CA TYR A 161 2.32 -10.98 -7.54
C TYR A 161 2.78 -10.65 -8.96
N SER A 162 1.86 -10.22 -9.85
CA SER A 162 2.14 -10.05 -11.27
C SER A 162 1.83 -8.64 -11.74
N LEU A 163 2.79 -8.02 -12.43
CA LEU A 163 2.63 -6.75 -13.12
C LEU A 163 2.75 -6.95 -14.65
N PRO A 164 1.66 -6.92 -15.42
CA PRO A 164 1.72 -6.88 -16.88
C PRO A 164 2.32 -5.57 -17.42
N ALA A 165 2.80 -5.61 -18.67
CA ALA A 165 3.24 -4.42 -19.39
C ALA A 165 2.11 -3.40 -19.58
N ALA A 166 2.47 -2.12 -19.73
CA ALA A 166 1.56 -0.97 -19.75
C ALA A 166 0.80 -0.66 -18.46
N GLU A 167 0.82 -1.52 -17.44
CA GLU A 167 0.17 -1.22 -16.18
C GLU A 167 1.02 -0.25 -15.34
N SER A 168 0.38 0.79 -14.81
CA SER A 168 1.00 1.82 -13.96
C SER A 168 0.16 1.99 -12.70
N ILE A 169 0.70 1.59 -11.56
CA ILE A 169 0.06 1.64 -10.25
C ILE A 169 0.96 2.46 -9.34
N HIS A 170 0.64 3.75 -9.21
CA HIS A 170 1.40 4.68 -8.35
C HIS A 170 0.70 4.94 -7.01
N ASP A 171 -0.35 4.19 -6.71
CA ASP A 171 -1.08 4.20 -5.44
C ASP A 171 -0.87 2.85 -4.73
N LEU A 172 -0.53 2.89 -3.44
CA LEU A 172 -0.37 1.69 -2.62
C LEU A 172 -1.68 0.92 -2.45
N GLY A 173 -2.79 1.63 -2.43
CA GLY A 173 -4.10 1.12 -2.08
C GLY A 173 -4.31 1.00 -0.57
N ALA A 174 -5.55 1.26 -0.13
CA ALA A 174 -5.91 1.26 1.29
C ALA A 174 -5.57 -0.06 2.02
N VAL A 175 -5.69 -1.21 1.34
CA VAL A 175 -5.36 -2.52 1.93
C VAL A 175 -3.87 -2.64 2.24
N THR A 176 -3.00 -2.32 1.29
CA THR A 176 -1.53 -2.31 1.49
C THR A 176 -1.14 -1.33 2.59
N ILE A 177 -1.73 -0.13 2.59
CA ILE A 177 -1.52 0.88 3.63
C ILE A 177 -1.90 0.32 5.00
N GLY A 178 -3.07 -0.31 5.12
CA GLY A 178 -3.52 -0.92 6.37
C GLY A 178 -2.61 -2.05 6.85
N ILE A 179 -2.06 -2.85 5.94
CA ILE A 179 -1.04 -3.85 6.28
C ILE A 179 0.20 -3.18 6.86
N LEU A 180 0.73 -2.14 6.21
CA LEU A 180 1.91 -1.42 6.70
C LEU A 180 1.65 -0.76 8.08
N GLU A 181 0.45 -0.21 8.32
CA GLU A 181 0.06 0.30 9.64
C GLU A 181 0.03 -0.80 10.71
N ASP A 182 -0.48 -2.00 10.38
CA ASP A 182 -0.47 -3.17 11.29
C ASP A 182 0.94 -3.77 11.48
N LEU A 183 1.92 -3.38 10.66
CA LEU A 183 3.35 -3.67 10.80
C LEU A 183 4.12 -2.56 11.54
N ASP A 184 3.42 -1.66 12.21
CA ASP A 184 3.97 -0.55 12.99
C ASP A 184 4.65 0.56 12.16
N TRP A 185 4.40 0.63 10.85
CA TRP A 185 4.77 1.81 10.07
C TRP A 185 3.73 2.91 10.28
N PRO A 186 4.06 4.01 10.98
CA PRO A 186 3.13 5.10 11.15
C PRO A 186 2.93 5.77 9.80
N ILE A 187 1.79 5.50 9.17
CA ILE A 187 1.39 6.24 7.99
C ILE A 187 0.90 7.60 8.49
N ASN A 188 1.69 8.64 8.21
CA ASN A 188 1.21 10.00 8.45
C ASN A 188 0.04 10.23 7.48
N GLN A 189 -1.20 10.14 7.97
CA GLN A 189 -2.39 10.39 7.14
C GLN A 189 -2.43 11.82 6.58
N ASN A 190 -1.52 12.70 7.04
CA ASN A 190 -1.25 13.99 6.43
C ASN A 190 -0.37 13.93 5.18
N CYS A 191 -0.05 12.74 4.65
CA CYS A 191 0.80 12.53 3.48
C CYS A 191 0.08 11.83 2.31
N PHE A 192 -1.18 11.42 2.49
CA PHE A 192 -2.03 11.13 1.34
C PHE A 192 -2.58 12.42 0.76
N PRO A 193 -2.71 12.54 -0.58
CA PRO A 193 -3.42 13.65 -1.16
C PRO A 193 -4.89 13.58 -0.73
N THR A 194 -5.26 14.33 0.30
CA THR A 194 -6.68 14.58 0.59
C THR A 194 -7.25 15.36 -0.58
N TYR A 195 -8.27 14.80 -1.22
CA TYR A 195 -9.07 15.52 -2.21
C TYR A 195 -10.13 16.35 -1.50
N LEU A 196 -9.99 17.66 -1.57
CA LEU A 196 -10.96 18.61 -1.03
C LEU A 196 -11.62 19.37 -2.17
N PHE A 197 -12.89 19.69 -2.01
CA PHE A 197 -13.67 20.38 -3.05
C PHE A 197 -14.12 21.76 -2.57
N VAL A 198 -13.96 22.76 -3.44
CA VAL A 198 -14.38 24.15 -3.22
C VAL A 198 -15.43 24.53 -4.25
N ASN A 199 -16.51 25.16 -3.79
CA ASN A 199 -17.54 25.75 -4.63
C ASN A 199 -18.03 27.05 -3.98
N LYS A 200 -17.67 28.20 -4.58
CA LYS A 200 -18.04 29.53 -4.08
C LYS A 200 -19.56 29.74 -3.95
N ASP A 201 -20.33 29.02 -4.75
CA ASP A 201 -21.79 29.14 -4.81
C ASP A 201 -22.49 28.17 -3.83
N TYR A 202 -21.71 27.39 -3.06
CA TYR A 202 -22.26 26.43 -2.10
C TYR A 202 -22.64 27.08 -0.77
N GLY A 203 -23.91 26.94 -0.39
CA GLY A 203 -24.46 27.45 0.88
C GLY A 203 -24.90 26.38 1.87
N GLY A 204 -24.50 25.12 1.66
CA GLY A 204 -24.89 23.98 2.50
C GLY A 204 -23.90 23.69 3.63
N ILE A 205 -24.02 22.50 4.23
CA ILE A 205 -23.10 22.00 5.25
C ILE A 205 -21.76 21.67 4.59
N GLN A 206 -20.66 22.26 5.06
CA GLN A 206 -19.37 22.18 4.40
C GLN A 206 -18.48 21.08 5.03
N GLN A 207 -18.15 20.04 4.26
CA GLN A 207 -17.39 18.87 4.71
C GLN A 207 -16.20 18.52 3.79
N GLY A 208 -15.94 19.32 2.76
CA GLY A 208 -14.83 19.11 1.83
C GLY A 208 -15.01 17.97 0.84
N THR A 209 -16.21 17.38 0.74
CA THR A 209 -16.52 16.33 -0.24
C THR A 209 -17.13 16.92 -1.51
N ILE A 210 -17.22 16.16 -2.60
CA ILE A 210 -17.83 16.65 -3.85
C ILE A 210 -19.31 17.04 -3.70
N LEU A 211 -20.05 16.38 -2.80
CA LEU A 211 -21.47 16.68 -2.52
C LEU A 211 -21.66 17.79 -1.49
N ASN A 212 -20.70 17.92 -0.57
CA ASN A 212 -20.69 18.91 0.51
C ASN A 212 -19.35 19.68 0.50
N PRO A 213 -19.08 20.47 -0.55
CA PRO A 213 -17.81 21.17 -0.70
C PRO A 213 -17.65 22.29 0.33
N TYR A 214 -16.42 22.75 0.52
CA TYR A 214 -16.15 24.02 1.18
C TYR A 214 -16.56 25.19 0.27
N GLN A 215 -16.94 26.30 0.88
CA GLN A 215 -17.31 27.51 0.15
C GLN A 215 -16.07 28.29 -0.30
N THR A 216 -14.98 28.22 0.46
CA THR A 216 -13.75 28.99 0.24
C THR A 216 -12.51 28.11 0.19
N LEU A 217 -11.45 28.60 -0.45
CA LEU A 217 -10.14 27.97 -0.42
C LEU A 217 -9.57 27.96 1.00
N GLU A 218 -9.79 29.01 1.80
CA GLU A 218 -9.39 29.06 3.21
C GLU A 218 -9.87 27.83 3.99
N LEU A 219 -11.18 27.54 3.92
CA LEU A 219 -11.77 26.42 4.65
C LEU A 219 -11.23 25.07 4.15
N ALA A 220 -10.98 24.93 2.85
CA ALA A 220 -10.33 23.75 2.31
C ALA A 220 -8.86 23.64 2.75
N HIS A 221 -8.10 24.73 2.72
CA HIS A 221 -6.69 24.76 3.10
C HIS A 221 -6.47 24.46 4.57
N ASP A 222 -7.35 24.94 5.45
CA ASP A 222 -7.29 24.65 6.89
C ASP A 222 -7.47 23.17 7.21
N GLN A 223 -8.23 22.46 6.37
CA GLN A 223 -8.45 21.02 6.49
C GLN A 223 -7.48 20.20 5.63
N SER A 224 -6.63 20.88 4.86
CA SER A 224 -5.65 20.24 3.98
C SER A 224 -4.38 19.82 4.72
N THR A 225 -3.70 18.86 4.11
CA THR A 225 -2.42 18.30 4.55
C THR A 225 -1.39 18.44 3.44
N ASN A 226 -0.10 18.20 3.73
CA ASN A 226 0.93 18.25 2.68
C ASN A 226 0.67 17.14 1.65
N GLY A 227 0.58 17.53 0.37
CA GLY A 227 0.22 16.64 -0.73
C GLY A 227 -1.26 16.69 -1.10
N SER A 228 -2.14 17.33 -0.31
CA SER A 228 -3.56 17.47 -0.64
C SER A 228 -3.78 18.15 -1.99
N THR A 229 -4.85 17.75 -2.68
CA THR A 229 -5.32 18.40 -3.91
C THR A 229 -6.69 19.04 -3.65
N ILE A 230 -6.79 20.35 -3.90
CA ILE A 230 -8.02 21.11 -3.75
C ILE A 230 -8.61 21.37 -5.14
N PHE A 231 -9.82 20.85 -5.38
CA PHE A 231 -10.56 20.97 -6.62
C PHE A 231 -11.60 22.09 -6.54
N PHE A 232 -11.53 23.03 -7.47
CA PHE A 232 -12.55 24.06 -7.66
C PHE A 232 -13.64 23.55 -8.60
N LEU A 233 -14.85 23.37 -8.08
CA LEU A 233 -16.01 22.89 -8.82
C LEU A 233 -16.64 23.98 -9.70
N SER A 234 -16.55 25.23 -9.26
CA SER A 234 -17.10 26.40 -9.94
C SER A 234 -16.00 27.21 -10.63
N SER A 235 -16.24 27.62 -11.88
CA SER A 235 -15.39 28.57 -12.60
C SER A 235 -15.57 30.01 -12.08
N GLY A 236 -14.62 30.88 -12.41
CA GLY A 236 -14.69 32.32 -12.14
C GLY A 236 -13.83 32.76 -10.97
N VAL A 237 -14.18 33.93 -10.42
CA VAL A 237 -13.46 34.54 -9.29
C VAL A 237 -13.92 33.91 -7.98
N HIS A 238 -12.96 33.41 -7.20
CA HIS A 238 -13.11 33.00 -5.81
C HIS A 238 -12.43 34.08 -4.96
N ASP A 239 -13.24 34.96 -4.37
CA ASP A 239 -12.75 36.03 -3.49
C ASP A 239 -12.53 35.47 -2.09
N GLU A 240 -11.28 35.47 -1.64
CA GLU A 240 -10.90 35.05 -0.29
C GLU A 240 -10.87 36.29 0.63
N THR A 241 -11.53 36.20 1.78
CA THR A 241 -11.72 37.36 2.68
C THR A 241 -10.47 37.70 3.49
N ASN A 242 -9.50 36.78 3.56
CA ASN A 242 -8.27 36.93 4.31
C ASN A 242 -7.05 36.71 3.39
N ASN A 243 -5.96 37.40 3.69
CA ASN A 243 -4.69 37.25 2.96
C ASN A 243 -4.04 35.90 3.34
N GLN A 244 -4.61 34.81 2.83
CA GLN A 244 -4.27 33.45 3.21
C GLN A 244 -2.83 33.12 2.85
N VAL A 245 -2.06 32.69 3.85
CA VAL A 245 -0.73 32.13 3.63
C VAL A 245 -0.89 30.64 3.42
N LEU A 246 -0.82 30.20 2.16
CA LEU A 246 -0.74 28.77 1.83
C LEU A 246 0.61 28.21 2.29
N ASN A 247 0.64 27.75 3.54
CA ASN A 247 1.83 27.26 4.24
C ASN A 247 2.04 25.73 4.13
N ARG A 248 1.25 25.06 3.30
CA ARG A 248 1.33 23.62 3.02
C ARG A 248 1.54 23.39 1.53
N LYS A 249 2.26 22.32 1.17
CA LYS A 249 2.41 21.91 -0.23
C LYS A 249 1.09 21.30 -0.72
N VAL A 250 0.22 22.12 -1.28
CA VAL A 250 -1.09 21.70 -1.82
C VAL A 250 -1.16 21.95 -3.32
N LEU A 251 -1.84 21.06 -4.04
CA LEU A 251 -2.10 21.21 -5.46
C LEU A 251 -3.49 21.81 -5.67
N LEU A 252 -3.57 22.93 -6.38
CA LEU A 252 -4.84 23.58 -6.71
C LEU A 252 -5.24 23.20 -8.15
N ARG A 253 -6.47 22.72 -8.36
CA ARG A 253 -6.95 22.28 -9.68
C ARG A 253 -8.38 22.74 -9.95
N SER A 254 -8.65 23.08 -11.20
CA SER A 254 -10.03 23.17 -11.71
C SER A 254 -10.57 21.76 -11.94
N ALA A 255 -11.78 21.45 -11.44
CA ALA A 255 -12.36 20.11 -11.53
C ALA A 255 -12.75 19.73 -12.97
N ASN A 256 -13.03 20.73 -13.83
CA ASN A 256 -13.38 20.53 -15.23
C ASN A 256 -12.30 21.22 -16.09
N GLY A 257 -11.51 20.42 -16.81
CA GLY A 257 -10.27 20.80 -17.52
C GLY A 257 -10.35 21.87 -18.61
N GLY A 258 -11.32 22.79 -18.57
CA GLY A 258 -11.44 23.98 -19.44
C GLY A 258 -11.94 25.24 -18.73
N ASN A 259 -12.15 25.21 -17.41
CA ASN A 259 -12.73 26.32 -16.66
C ASN A 259 -11.64 27.15 -15.96
N THR A 260 -11.60 28.46 -16.27
CA THR A 260 -10.73 29.43 -15.59
C THR A 260 -11.18 29.63 -14.15
N VAL A 261 -10.23 29.47 -13.22
CA VAL A 261 -10.37 29.78 -11.80
C VAL A 261 -9.42 30.92 -11.48
N ILE A 262 -9.94 32.00 -10.91
CA ILE A 262 -9.16 33.16 -10.46
C ILE A 262 -9.33 33.22 -8.95
N ILE A 263 -8.22 33.13 -8.21
CA ILE A 263 -8.21 33.29 -6.76
C ILE A 263 -7.77 34.73 -6.49
N ARG A 264 -8.57 35.47 -5.73
CA ARG A 264 -8.33 36.89 -5.44
C ARG A 264 -8.35 37.16 -3.95
#